data_AF-A0A183IDE2-F1
#
_entry.id   AF-A0A183IDE2-F1
#
_cell.length_a   1.000
_cell.length_b   1.000
_cell.length_c   1.000
_cell.angle_alpha   90.00
_cell.angle_beta   90.00
_cell.angle_gamma   90.00
#
_symmetry.space_group_name_H-M   'P 1'
#
loop_
_entity.id
_entity.type
_entity.pdbx_description
1 polymer ?
#
loop_
_entity_poly.entity_id
_entity_poly.type
_entity_poly.pdbx_seq_one_letter_code
_entity_poly.pdbx_strand_id
1 'polypeptide(L)'
;LACSFKAEDIAVRVGQSRNTSLGPYDQFRFVSHILIHPLFRPTEKARSHNIALLRLQKKVTYSRYVMPAVLPNKTTRSYGQMNVIAFGVLKTKRFHNDYVDQMDVMTLSAEKCAHTPIVMEEMSIQDDEICVIASSSNPNYHLCEIEQGAALVTYRDYHWIVRGVASYPNRCRNPTRPGVYTSTANHIDWIQYISSMRPYLELCLTSDGVTE
;
A
#
# COMPACT_ATOMS: atom_id res chain seq x y z
N LEU A 1 -12.33 -10.21 -0.93
CA LEU A 1 -11.99 -9.70 -2.27
C LEU A 1 -10.59 -10.12 -2.75
N ALA A 2 -9.71 -10.67 -1.91
CA ALA A 2 -8.34 -11.06 -2.32
C ALA A 2 -8.21 -12.40 -3.10
N CYS A 3 -9.31 -13.03 -3.54
CA CYS A 3 -9.26 -14.39 -4.12
C CYS A 3 -9.96 -14.56 -5.49
N SER A 4 -10.18 -13.51 -6.30
CA SER A 4 -10.84 -13.69 -7.62
C SER A 4 -10.10 -13.14 -8.83
N PHE A 5 -8.85 -12.70 -8.69
CA PHE A 5 -8.09 -12.17 -9.82
C PHE A 5 -6.93 -13.10 -10.14
N LYS A 6 -6.83 -13.53 -11.40
CA LYS A 6 -5.65 -14.23 -11.88
C LYS A 6 -4.59 -13.19 -12.27
N ALA A 7 -3.31 -13.58 -12.20
CA ALA A 7 -2.21 -12.68 -12.59
C ALA A 7 -2.37 -12.16 -14.03
N GLU A 8 -2.82 -13.03 -14.94
CA GLU A 8 -3.08 -12.72 -16.35
C GLU A 8 -4.13 -11.63 -16.57
N ASP A 9 -5.03 -11.41 -15.60
CA ASP A 9 -6.08 -10.39 -15.68
C ASP A 9 -5.63 -9.01 -15.15
N ILE A 10 -4.40 -8.89 -14.64
CA ILE A 10 -3.90 -7.68 -13.97
C ILE A 10 -2.78 -7.03 -14.78
N ALA A 11 -2.93 -5.72 -15.01
CA ALA A 11 -1.86 -4.85 -15.48
C ALA A 11 -1.59 -3.74 -14.46
N VAL A 12 -0.31 -3.44 -14.25
CA VAL A 12 0.14 -2.30 -13.46
C VAL A 12 0.48 -1.14 -14.39
N ARG A 13 -0.06 0.03 -14.07
CA ARG A 13 0.29 1.30 -14.71
C ARG A 13 1.24 2.09 -13.79
N VAL A 14 2.37 2.55 -14.34
CA VAL A 14 3.32 3.42 -13.62
C VAL A 14 3.65 4.65 -14.46
N GLY A 15 4.16 5.72 -13.83
CA GLY A 15 4.50 6.97 -14.52
C GLY A 15 3.33 7.93 -14.73
N GLN A 16 2.19 7.63 -14.09
CA GLN A 16 0.96 8.37 -14.19
C GLN A 16 1.05 9.74 -13.53
N SER A 17 0.59 10.77 -14.25
CA SER A 17 0.40 12.13 -13.73
C SER A 17 -1.06 12.49 -13.51
N ARG A 18 -1.99 11.79 -14.17
CA ARG A 18 -3.44 12.04 -14.12
C ARG A 18 -4.23 10.75 -13.95
N ASN A 19 -5.23 10.75 -13.07
CA ASN A 19 -6.06 9.59 -12.79
C ASN A 19 -7.00 9.24 -13.94
N THR A 20 -7.53 10.24 -14.65
CA THR A 20 -8.61 10.03 -15.65
C THR A 20 -8.14 9.91 -17.09
N SER A 21 -6.86 10.19 -17.38
CA SER A 21 -6.33 10.23 -18.74
C SER A 21 -4.94 9.61 -18.84
N LEU A 22 -4.57 9.13 -20.04
CA LEU A 22 -3.22 8.65 -20.34
C LEU A 22 -2.27 9.82 -20.56
N GLY A 23 -1.07 9.71 -20.01
CA GLY A 23 0.05 10.62 -20.21
C GLY A 23 1.17 9.97 -21.01
N PRO A 24 2.08 10.77 -21.58
CA PRO A 24 3.16 10.29 -22.44
C PRO A 24 4.22 9.44 -21.72
N TYR A 25 4.21 9.43 -20.38
CA TYR A 25 5.17 8.70 -19.55
C TYR A 25 4.58 7.43 -18.90
N ASP A 26 3.32 7.13 -19.19
CA ASP A 26 2.67 5.92 -18.70
C ASP A 26 3.33 4.66 -19.25
N GLN A 27 3.52 3.70 -18.37
CA GLN A 27 3.98 2.37 -18.72
C GLN A 27 3.05 1.34 -18.15
N PHE A 28 2.53 0.47 -19.02
CA PHE A 28 1.74 -0.70 -18.63
C PHE A 28 2.63 -1.93 -18.54
N ARG A 29 2.45 -2.73 -17.50
CA ARG A 29 3.12 -4.02 -17.32
C ARG A 29 2.12 -5.05 -16.82
N PHE A 30 1.98 -6.15 -17.57
CA PHE A 30 1.23 -7.31 -17.09
C PHE A 30 1.91 -7.94 -15.88
N VAL A 31 1.10 -8.51 -15.01
CA VAL A 31 1.54 -9.26 -13.84
C VAL A 31 1.74 -10.72 -14.25
N SER A 32 2.89 -11.29 -13.92
CA SER A 32 3.14 -12.72 -14.09
C SER A 32 2.76 -13.53 -12.86
N HIS A 33 2.95 -12.98 -11.66
CA HIS A 33 2.66 -13.66 -10.40
C HIS A 33 2.12 -12.71 -9.34
N ILE A 34 1.19 -13.21 -8.54
CA ILE A 34 0.67 -12.57 -7.33
C ILE A 34 1.13 -13.42 -6.15
N LEU A 35 1.95 -12.84 -5.29
CA LEU A 35 2.53 -13.51 -4.11
C LEU A 35 1.88 -12.93 -2.87
N ILE A 36 0.82 -13.57 -2.38
CA ILE A 36 0.11 -13.18 -1.16
C ILE A 36 0.93 -13.63 0.05
N HIS A 37 0.99 -12.80 1.10
CA HIS A 37 1.65 -13.20 2.33
C HIS A 37 1.04 -14.52 2.87
N PRO A 38 1.85 -15.55 3.18
CA PRO A 38 1.34 -16.90 3.48
C PRO A 38 0.47 -16.95 4.74
N LEU A 39 0.70 -16.04 5.69
CA LEU A 39 -0.06 -15.90 6.93
C LEU A 39 -1.31 -15.00 6.80
N PHE A 40 -1.60 -14.46 5.62
CA PHE A 40 -2.81 -13.65 5.42
C PHE A 40 -4.07 -14.49 5.61
N ARG A 41 -4.81 -14.23 6.67
CA ARG A 41 -6.08 -14.91 7.03
C ARG A 41 -7.08 -13.86 7.52
N PRO A 42 -7.73 -13.10 6.61
CA PRO A 42 -8.61 -12.01 7.01
C PRO A 42 -9.88 -12.55 7.66
N THR A 43 -10.33 -11.87 8.72
CA THR A 43 -11.67 -12.02 9.27
C THR A 43 -12.50 -10.77 8.93
N GLU A 44 -13.75 -10.72 9.41
CA GLU A 44 -14.57 -9.51 9.26
C GLU A 44 -13.93 -8.29 9.94
N LYS A 45 -13.31 -8.49 11.11
CA LYS A 45 -12.76 -7.40 11.94
C LYS A 45 -11.24 -7.24 11.85
N ALA A 46 -10.48 -8.29 11.52
CA ALA A 46 -9.01 -8.29 11.54
C ALA A 46 -8.41 -8.62 10.16
N ARG A 47 -7.33 -7.94 9.78
CA ARG A 47 -6.64 -8.12 8.50
C ARG A 47 -5.11 -8.15 8.64
N SER A 48 -4.61 -8.90 9.62
CA SER A 48 -3.16 -9.10 9.77
C SER A 48 -2.56 -9.72 8.50
N HIS A 49 -1.34 -9.33 8.17
CA HIS A 49 -0.59 -9.74 7.00
C HIS A 49 -1.26 -9.41 5.66
N ASN A 50 -2.07 -8.36 5.60
CA ASN A 50 -2.72 -7.92 4.37
C ASN A 50 -1.74 -7.20 3.43
N ILE A 51 -0.85 -7.98 2.83
CA ILE A 51 0.17 -7.52 1.88
C ILE A 51 0.41 -8.59 0.81
N ALA A 52 0.69 -8.15 -0.41
CA ALA A 52 1.06 -9.02 -1.52
C ALA A 52 2.15 -8.35 -2.37
N LEU A 53 2.97 -9.16 -3.05
CA LEU A 53 3.93 -8.70 -4.05
C LEU A 53 3.46 -9.11 -5.45
N LEU A 54 3.56 -8.18 -6.39
CA LEU A 54 3.27 -8.42 -7.79
C LEU A 54 4.59 -8.55 -8.56
N ARG A 55 4.80 -9.71 -9.20
CA ARG A 55 5.91 -9.87 -10.16
C ARG A 55 5.42 -9.38 -11.51
N LEU A 56 6.07 -8.36 -12.06
CA LEU A 56 5.79 -7.89 -13.42
C LEU A 56 6.41 -8.86 -14.44
N GLN A 57 5.72 -9.08 -15.55
CA GLN A 57 6.22 -9.89 -16.67
C GLN A 57 7.45 -9.25 -17.33
N LYS A 58 7.48 -7.91 -17.40
CA LYS A 58 8.63 -7.13 -17.88
C LYS A 58 8.98 -6.04 -16.88
N LYS A 59 10.27 -5.72 -16.76
CA LYS A 59 10.74 -4.60 -15.94
C LYS A 59 10.16 -3.28 -16.46
N VAL A 60 9.85 -2.37 -15.55
CA VAL A 60 9.54 -0.98 -15.89
C VAL A 60 10.83 -0.26 -16.29
N THR A 61 10.74 0.69 -17.21
CA THR A 61 11.88 1.53 -17.59
C THR A 61 11.94 2.71 -16.63
N TYR A 62 13.05 2.86 -15.92
CA TYR A 62 13.21 3.99 -15.00
C TYR A 62 13.32 5.32 -15.74
N SER A 63 12.74 6.34 -15.14
CA SER A 63 12.75 7.71 -15.64
C SER A 63 12.50 8.67 -14.48
N ARG A 64 12.53 9.98 -14.73
CA ARG A 64 12.12 10.98 -13.74
C ARG A 64 10.68 10.83 -13.24
N TYR A 65 9.83 10.07 -13.95
CA TYR A 65 8.44 9.80 -13.61
C TYR A 65 8.23 8.39 -13.02
N VAL A 66 9.22 7.51 -13.15
CA VAL A 66 9.16 6.12 -12.69
C VAL A 66 10.45 5.79 -11.95
N MET A 67 10.40 5.86 -10.62
CA MET A 67 11.51 5.48 -9.75
C MET A 67 10.99 4.58 -8.63
N PRO A 68 11.78 3.57 -8.20
CA PRO A 68 11.42 2.76 -7.05
C PRO A 68 11.46 3.60 -5.78
N ALA A 69 10.51 3.35 -4.88
CA ALA A 69 10.59 3.83 -3.51
C ALA A 69 11.48 2.90 -2.67
N VAL A 70 12.04 3.44 -1.59
CA VAL A 70 12.90 2.73 -0.65
C VAL A 70 12.04 1.94 0.33
N LEU A 71 12.46 0.72 0.63
CA LEU A 71 11.86 -0.09 1.70
C LEU A 71 12.45 0.30 3.06
N PRO A 72 11.66 0.29 4.14
CA PRO A 72 12.16 0.65 5.47
C PRO A 72 13.04 -0.45 6.05
N ASN A 73 13.92 -0.10 6.99
CA ASN A 73 14.57 -1.07 7.87
C ASN A 73 13.61 -1.50 9.00
N LYS A 74 13.80 -2.70 9.58
CA LYS A 74 13.00 -3.19 10.73
C LYS A 74 12.89 -2.19 11.88
N THR A 75 13.98 -1.50 12.19
CA THR A 75 14.08 -0.55 13.30
C THR A 75 13.56 0.83 12.96
N THR A 76 13.12 1.06 11.71
CA THR A 76 12.63 2.37 11.32
C THR A 76 11.30 2.61 12.01
N ARG A 77 11.27 3.61 12.89
CA ARG A 77 10.04 4.01 13.57
C ARG A 77 8.96 4.33 12.51
N SER A 78 7.81 3.66 12.62
CA SER A 78 6.66 3.80 11.71
C SER A 78 5.53 4.64 12.31
N TYR A 79 5.71 5.20 13.50
CA TYR A 79 4.70 5.92 14.26
C TYR A 79 5.23 7.24 14.84
N GLY A 80 4.42 8.30 14.84
CA GLY A 80 4.76 9.64 15.29
C GLY A 80 4.34 10.74 14.30
N GLN A 81 4.68 11.99 14.61
CA GLN A 81 4.50 13.09 13.67
C GLN A 81 5.51 12.92 12.53
N MET A 82 5.01 12.70 11.33
CA MET A 82 5.81 12.50 10.14
C MET A 82 5.13 13.24 9.00
N ASN A 83 5.91 13.88 8.12
CA ASN A 83 5.39 14.35 6.84
C ASN A 83 5.21 13.11 5.96
N VAL A 84 4.01 12.54 5.99
CA VAL A 84 3.64 11.36 5.22
C VAL A 84 2.75 11.79 4.06
N ILE A 85 3.08 11.34 2.86
CA ILE A 85 2.19 11.38 1.71
C ILE A 85 1.48 10.03 1.64
N ALA A 86 0.17 10.04 1.85
CA ALA A 86 -0.66 8.88 1.51
C ALA A 86 -1.06 8.99 0.03
N PHE A 87 -0.54 8.10 -0.81
CA PHE A 87 -1.02 7.98 -2.18
C PHE A 87 -2.42 7.33 -2.15
N GLY A 88 -3.34 7.75 -3.03
CA GLY A 88 -4.66 7.10 -3.17
C GLY A 88 -5.75 7.54 -2.17
N VAL A 89 -5.59 8.69 -1.52
CA VAL A 89 -6.55 9.35 -0.61
C VAL A 89 -6.36 10.86 -0.84
N LEU A 90 -7.37 11.73 -1.04
CA LEU A 90 -8.00 12.56 0.02
C LEU A 90 -9.11 13.47 -0.55
N LYS A 91 -10.29 12.91 -0.81
CA LYS A 91 -11.42 13.75 -1.24
C LYS A 91 -12.24 14.23 -0.06
N THR A 92 -12.43 15.54 0.07
CA THR A 92 -13.71 16.02 0.60
C THR A 92 -14.78 15.73 -0.46
N LYS A 93 -16.04 15.47 -0.09
CA LYS A 93 -17.17 15.12 -1.00
C LYS A 93 -17.36 16.03 -2.25
N ARG A 94 -16.62 17.15 -2.38
CA ARG A 94 -16.83 18.18 -3.41
C ARG A 94 -15.84 18.19 -4.58
N PHE A 95 -14.69 17.52 -4.53
CA PHE A 95 -13.68 17.67 -5.59
C PHE A 95 -13.08 16.34 -6.04
N HIS A 96 -13.36 15.97 -7.30
CA HIS A 96 -12.54 15.00 -8.03
C HIS A 96 -11.29 15.73 -8.54
N ASN A 97 -10.17 15.54 -7.86
CA ASN A 97 -8.88 16.03 -8.35
C ASN A 97 -8.33 15.03 -9.36
N ASP A 98 -7.88 15.49 -10.52
CA ASP A 98 -7.29 14.64 -11.56
C ASP A 98 -5.85 14.21 -11.21
N TYR A 99 -5.26 14.82 -10.17
CA TYR A 99 -3.91 14.55 -9.67
C TYR A 99 -3.93 13.69 -8.40
N VAL A 100 -2.79 13.08 -8.08
CA VAL A 100 -2.57 12.37 -6.82
C VAL A 100 -2.64 13.37 -5.66
N ASP A 101 -3.54 13.13 -4.71
CA ASP A 101 -3.69 13.99 -3.53
C ASP A 101 -2.57 13.73 -2.50
N GLN A 102 -2.18 14.79 -1.78
CA GLN A 102 -1.20 14.76 -0.70
C GLN A 102 -1.80 15.49 0.53
N MET A 103 -1.76 14.87 1.71
CA MET A 103 -2.00 15.55 3.00
C MET A 103 -0.83 15.33 3.92
N ASP A 104 -0.66 16.27 4.84
CA ASP A 104 0.00 16.00 6.10
C ASP A 104 -0.92 15.16 7.02
N VAL A 105 -0.35 14.08 7.56
CA VAL A 105 -1.04 13.15 8.46
C VAL A 105 -0.17 12.80 9.65
N MET A 106 -0.79 12.32 10.72
CA MET A 106 -0.09 11.76 11.87
C MET A 106 -0.23 10.24 11.88
N THR A 107 0.86 9.54 12.19
CA THR A 107 0.86 8.08 12.30
C THR A 107 0.76 7.65 13.77
N LEU A 108 -0.07 6.65 14.04
CA LEU A 108 -0.27 6.04 15.36
C LEU A 108 0.24 4.61 15.35
N SER A 109 0.76 4.14 16.49
CA SER A 109 1.03 2.71 16.69
C SER A 109 -0.27 1.91 16.71
N ALA A 110 -0.18 0.61 16.41
CA ALA A 110 -1.30 -0.33 16.52
C ALA A 110 -2.02 -0.21 17.87
N GLU A 111 -1.25 -0.23 18.96
CA GLU A 111 -1.75 -0.07 20.33
C GLU A 111 -2.58 1.22 20.51
N LYS A 112 -2.03 2.39 20.12
CA LYS A 112 -2.76 3.66 20.27
C LYS A 112 -4.02 3.71 19.42
N CYS A 113 -3.98 3.11 18.24
CA CYS A 113 -5.10 3.07 17.33
C CYS A 113 -6.22 2.15 17.83
N ALA A 114 -5.86 0.98 18.37
CA ALA A 114 -6.78 -0.01 18.91
C ALA A 114 -7.68 0.56 20.02
N HIS A 115 -7.17 1.53 20.78
CA HIS A 115 -7.89 2.18 21.87
C HIS A 115 -8.79 3.36 21.43
N THR A 116 -8.89 3.66 20.13
CA THR A 116 -9.83 4.70 19.67
C THR A 116 -11.27 4.15 19.63
N PRO A 117 -12.29 4.91 20.08
CA PRO A 117 -13.66 4.40 20.22
C PRO A 117 -14.23 3.77 18.95
N ILE A 118 -14.05 4.43 17.80
CA ILE A 118 -14.55 3.94 16.51
C ILE A 118 -13.90 2.63 16.08
N VAL A 119 -12.61 2.46 16.41
CA VAL A 119 -11.88 1.24 16.08
C VAL A 119 -12.39 0.09 16.92
N MET A 120 -12.56 0.27 18.23
CA MET A 120 -13.05 -0.78 19.14
C MET A 120 -14.42 -1.33 18.74
N GLU A 121 -15.27 -0.50 18.12
CA GLU A 121 -16.60 -0.89 17.65
C GLU A 121 -16.53 -1.65 16.32
N GLU A 122 -15.77 -1.14 15.34
CA GLU A 122 -15.86 -1.58 13.94
C GLU A 122 -14.77 -2.58 13.51
N MET A 123 -13.63 -2.66 14.20
CA MET A 123 -12.47 -3.44 13.73
C MET A 123 -11.51 -3.87 14.84
N SER A 124 -10.54 -4.70 14.51
CA SER A 124 -9.46 -5.12 15.41
C SER A 124 -8.12 -4.83 14.75
N ILE A 125 -7.40 -3.85 15.29
CA ILE A 125 -6.08 -3.46 14.81
C ILE A 125 -5.05 -4.49 15.24
N GLN A 126 -4.23 -4.92 14.29
CA GLN A 126 -3.21 -5.94 14.48
C GLN A 126 -1.84 -5.30 14.70
N ASP A 127 -0.91 -6.01 15.34
CA ASP A 127 0.42 -5.48 15.69
C ASP A 127 1.27 -5.13 14.47
N ASP A 128 0.94 -5.68 13.30
CA ASP A 128 1.57 -5.42 12.03
C ASP A 128 0.92 -4.26 11.23
N GLU A 129 0.02 -3.49 11.87
CA GLU A 129 -0.69 -2.38 11.26
C GLU A 129 -0.27 -1.00 11.81
N ILE A 130 -0.43 0.02 10.98
CA ILE A 130 -0.19 1.43 11.30
C ILE A 130 -1.46 2.20 10.99
N CYS A 131 -1.85 3.08 11.91
CA CYS A 131 -2.98 3.96 11.69
C CYS A 131 -2.52 5.37 11.32
N VAL A 132 -3.36 6.03 10.52
CA VAL A 132 -3.14 7.37 10.02
C VAL A 132 -4.36 8.21 10.37
N ILE A 133 -4.14 9.40 10.90
CA ILE A 133 -5.18 10.41 11.14
C ILE A 133 -4.78 11.71 10.45
N ALA A 134 -5.77 12.53 10.08
CA ALA A 134 -5.49 13.84 9.53
C ALA A 134 -4.72 14.70 10.55
N SER A 135 -3.71 15.44 10.09
CA SER A 135 -2.98 16.38 10.94
C SER A 135 -3.91 17.52 11.38
N SER A 136 -3.76 17.99 12.61
CA SER A 136 -4.61 19.02 13.24
C SER A 136 -4.46 20.42 12.63
N SER A 137 -3.67 20.59 11.57
CA SER A 137 -3.45 21.88 10.92
C SER A 137 -4.69 22.43 10.23
N ASN A 138 -5.63 21.57 9.82
CA ASN A 138 -6.95 21.99 9.33
C ASN A 138 -8.04 21.00 9.79
N PRO A 139 -8.95 21.41 10.68
CA PRO A 139 -10.00 20.52 11.21
C PRO A 139 -11.01 20.06 10.14
N ASN A 140 -11.02 20.67 8.96
CA ASN A 140 -11.89 20.27 7.86
C ASN A 140 -11.32 19.11 7.03
N TYR A 141 -10.04 18.78 7.20
CA TYR A 141 -9.41 17.67 6.50
C TYR A 141 -9.59 16.37 7.26
N HIS A 142 -10.09 15.36 6.55
CA HIS A 142 -10.32 14.02 7.06
C HIS A 142 -9.98 13.01 5.97
N LEU A 143 -9.62 11.81 6.40
CA LEU A 143 -9.45 10.68 5.51
C LEU A 143 -10.83 10.24 5.02
N CYS A 144 -11.03 10.15 3.70
CA CYS A 144 -12.35 9.89 3.12
C CYS A 144 -12.34 8.60 2.29
N GLU A 145 -11.85 8.64 1.05
CA GLU A 145 -11.64 7.46 0.22
C GLU A 145 -10.23 6.93 0.41
N ILE A 146 -10.11 5.67 0.82
CA ILE A 146 -8.82 4.97 0.87
C ILE A 146 -8.86 3.85 -0.16
N GLU A 147 -8.07 3.99 -1.21
CA GLU A 147 -7.87 2.92 -2.18
C GLU A 147 -7.03 1.80 -1.55
N GLN A 148 -7.56 0.58 -1.54
CA GLN A 148 -6.85 -0.57 -0.98
C GLN A 148 -5.60 -0.87 -1.82
N GLY A 149 -4.49 -1.21 -1.16
CA GLY A 149 -3.21 -1.40 -1.85
C GLY A 149 -2.41 -0.12 -2.08
N ALA A 150 -3.00 1.06 -1.84
CA ALA A 150 -2.29 2.32 -2.01
C ALA A 150 -1.17 2.49 -0.97
N ALA A 151 -0.07 3.12 -1.40
CA ALA A 151 1.13 3.25 -0.60
C ALA A 151 1.04 4.44 0.38
N LEU A 152 1.39 4.18 1.64
CA LEU A 152 1.73 5.21 2.61
C LEU A 152 3.22 5.49 2.51
N VAL A 153 3.62 6.71 2.16
CA VAL A 153 5.02 7.03 1.84
C VAL A 153 5.49 8.25 2.62
N THR A 154 6.70 8.21 3.17
CA THR A 154 7.32 9.38 3.83
C THR A 154 8.53 9.83 3.05
N TYR A 155 8.76 11.15 2.98
CA TYR A 155 10.01 11.68 2.47
C TYR A 155 10.99 11.92 3.62
N ARG A 156 12.13 11.23 3.62
CA ARG A 156 13.17 11.37 4.65
C ARG A 156 14.54 11.11 4.04
N ASP A 157 15.54 11.90 4.45
CA ASP A 157 16.94 11.73 4.02
C ASP A 157 17.08 11.64 2.49
N TYR A 158 16.33 12.46 1.76
CA TYR A 158 16.24 12.50 0.28
C TYR A 158 15.63 11.27 -0.39
N HIS A 159 14.97 10.40 0.37
CA HIS A 159 14.34 9.19 -0.14
C HIS A 159 12.84 9.13 0.18
N TRP A 160 12.08 8.61 -0.78
CA TRP A 160 10.70 8.21 -0.58
C TRP A 160 10.68 6.81 0.03
N ILE A 161 10.16 6.68 1.26
CA ILE A 161 10.15 5.42 2.00
C ILE A 161 8.71 4.92 2.11
N VAL A 162 8.44 3.71 1.61
CA VAL A 162 7.11 3.07 1.75
C VAL A 162 6.95 2.57 3.18
N ARG A 163 6.02 3.15 3.94
CA ARG A 163 5.73 2.81 5.35
C ARG A 163 4.62 1.79 5.51
N GLY A 164 3.69 1.75 4.57
CA GLY A 164 2.58 0.84 4.65
C GLY A 164 1.78 0.74 3.37
N VAL A 165 0.87 -0.23 3.36
CA VAL A 165 -0.03 -0.55 2.26
C VAL A 165 -1.46 -0.50 2.78
N ALA A 166 -2.34 0.29 2.15
CA ALA A 166 -3.70 0.50 2.64
C ALA A 166 -4.49 -0.82 2.72
N SER A 167 -4.98 -1.14 3.92
CA SER A 167 -5.63 -2.43 4.22
C SER A 167 -7.16 -2.33 4.24
N TYR A 168 -7.69 -1.26 4.83
CA TYR A 168 -9.13 -1.04 4.99
C TYR A 168 -9.63 0.14 4.16
N PRO A 169 -10.75 0.00 3.43
CA PRO A 169 -11.39 1.13 2.76
C PRO A 169 -12.20 1.94 3.78
N ASN A 170 -12.14 3.28 3.71
CA ASN A 170 -12.98 4.16 4.55
C ASN A 170 -14.26 4.64 3.81
N ARG A 171 -14.26 4.70 2.47
CA ARG A 171 -15.40 5.09 1.61
C ARG A 171 -16.21 6.29 2.13
N CYS A 172 -15.55 7.25 2.77
CA CYS A 172 -16.15 8.46 3.33
C CYS A 172 -17.31 8.22 4.33
N ARG A 173 -17.39 7.03 4.94
CA ARG A 173 -18.47 6.69 5.88
C ARG A 173 -18.32 7.42 7.21
N ASN A 174 -17.10 7.49 7.71
CA ASN A 174 -16.82 8.13 8.99
C ASN A 174 -15.54 9.00 8.89
N PRO A 175 -15.64 10.33 9.05
CA PRO A 175 -14.49 11.23 8.97
C PRO A 175 -13.52 11.09 10.15
N THR A 176 -13.95 10.49 11.27
CA THR A 176 -13.09 10.27 12.45
C THR A 176 -12.40 8.91 12.43
N ARG A 177 -12.78 8.02 11.49
CA ARG A 177 -12.14 6.70 11.35
C ARG A 177 -10.71 6.87 10.83
N PRO A 178 -9.70 6.31 11.52
CA PRO A 178 -8.33 6.34 11.03
C PRO A 178 -8.19 5.51 9.75
N GLY A 179 -7.26 5.91 8.89
CA GLY A 179 -6.80 5.07 7.80
C GLY A 179 -5.90 3.98 8.34
N VAL A 180 -6.10 2.73 7.93
CA VAL A 180 -5.35 1.58 8.45
C VAL A 180 -4.53 0.95 7.34
N TYR A 181 -3.24 0.82 7.59
CA TYR A 181 -2.23 0.35 6.64
C TYR A 181 -1.45 -0.83 7.23
N THR A 182 -1.19 -1.85 6.42
CA THR A 182 -0.25 -2.92 6.75
C THR A 182 1.18 -2.36 6.75
N SER A 183 1.93 -2.52 7.83
CA SER A 183 3.29 -1.99 8.00
C SER A 183 4.28 -2.73 7.11
N THR A 184 4.97 -2.02 6.21
CA THR A 184 6.04 -2.62 5.41
C THR A 184 7.27 -2.97 6.25
N ALA A 185 7.51 -2.25 7.35
CA ALA A 185 8.63 -2.53 8.26
C ALA A 185 8.44 -3.87 9.00
N ASN A 186 7.21 -4.19 9.42
CA ASN A 186 6.89 -5.47 10.05
C ASN A 186 7.00 -6.66 9.08
N HIS A 187 6.93 -6.40 7.78
CA HIS A 187 6.98 -7.43 6.73
C HIS A 187 8.27 -7.42 5.91
N ILE A 188 9.28 -6.64 6.32
CA ILE A 188 10.46 -6.40 5.49
C ILE A 188 11.24 -7.67 5.18
N ASP A 189 11.34 -8.61 6.13
CA ASP A 189 12.01 -9.89 5.91
C ASP A 189 11.34 -10.69 4.81
N TRP A 190 10.01 -10.79 4.86
CA TRP A 190 9.25 -11.50 3.85
C TRP A 190 9.38 -10.80 2.49
N ILE A 191 9.29 -9.46 2.44
CA ILE A 191 9.45 -8.70 1.20
C ILE A 191 10.83 -8.96 0.59
N GLN A 192 11.89 -8.90 1.39
CA GLN A 192 13.27 -9.12 0.95
C GLN A 192 13.51 -10.57 0.53
N TYR A 193 13.02 -11.54 1.30
CA TYR A 193 13.12 -12.96 0.99
C TYR A 193 12.49 -13.26 -0.37
N ILE A 194 11.22 -12.89 -0.58
CA ILE A 194 10.53 -13.08 -1.87
C ILE A 194 11.27 -12.36 -3.01
N SER A 195 11.73 -11.13 -2.78
CA SER A 195 12.46 -10.35 -3.79
C SER A 195 13.80 -10.98 -4.19
N SER A 196 14.45 -11.70 -3.26
CA SER A 196 15.71 -12.40 -3.49
C SER A 196 15.55 -13.73 -4.24
N MET A 197 14.37 -14.37 -4.18
CA MET A 197 14.07 -15.63 -4.88
C MET A 197 13.91 -15.50 -6.41
N ARG A 198 14.32 -14.36 -6.98
CA ARG A 198 14.23 -14.02 -8.41
C ARG A 198 14.69 -15.13 -9.36
N PRO A 199 15.80 -15.86 -9.12
CA PRO A 199 16.26 -16.95 -9.98
C PRO A 199 15.43 -18.24 -9.85
N TYR A 200 14.88 -18.52 -8.67
CA TYR A 200 14.26 -19.82 -8.36
C TYR A 200 12.80 -19.93 -8.80
N LEU A 201 12.09 -18.81 -8.82
CA LEU A 201 10.74 -18.74 -9.40
C LEU A 201 10.74 -18.95 -10.93
N GLU A 202 11.87 -18.73 -11.62
CA GLU A 202 12.01 -19.07 -13.04
C GLU A 202 12.33 -20.56 -13.24
N LEU A 203 13.07 -21.18 -12.31
CA LEU A 203 13.42 -22.61 -12.35
C LEU A 203 12.21 -23.55 -12.15
N CYS A 204 11.26 -23.20 -11.28
CA CYS A 204 9.99 -23.94 -11.17
C CYS A 204 9.13 -23.89 -12.44
N LEU A 205 9.39 -22.94 -13.36
CA LEU A 205 8.65 -22.81 -14.62
C LEU A 205 9.27 -23.64 -15.76
N THR A 206 10.52 -24.07 -15.61
CA THR A 206 11.20 -24.92 -16.60
C THR A 206 11.09 -26.42 -16.29
N SER A 207 10.69 -26.80 -15.08
CA SER A 207 10.57 -28.22 -14.70
C SER A 207 9.26 -28.89 -15.14
N ASP A 208 8.24 -28.12 -15.54
CA ASP A 208 6.91 -28.63 -15.88
C ASP A 208 6.59 -28.53 -17.39
N GLY A 209 7.61 -28.58 -18.27
CA GLY A 209 7.42 -28.26 -19.69
C GLY A 209 8.29 -28.98 -20.71
N VAL A 210 8.83 -30.17 -20.41
CA VAL A 210 9.39 -31.06 -21.45
C VAL A 210 8.94 -32.48 -21.17
N THR A 211 7.86 -32.89 -21.81
CA THR A 211 7.63 -34.30 -22.18
C THR A 211 7.76 -34.38 -23.69
N GLU A 212 8.67 -35.23 -24.15
CA GLU A 212 8.71 -35.76 -25.53
C GLU A 212 7.35 -36.32 -25.96
#